data_AF-A0AAE4YC63-F1
#
_entry.id   AF-A0AAE4YC63-F1
#
_cell.length_a   1.000
_cell.length_b   1.000
_cell.length_c   1.000
_cell.angle_alpha   90.00
_cell.angle_beta   90.00
_cell.angle_gamma   90.00
#
_symmetry.space_group_name_H-M   'P 1'
#
loop_
_entity.id
_entity.type
_entity.pdbx_description
1 polymer ?
#
loop_
_entity_poly.entity_id
_entity_poly.type
_entity_poly.pdbx_seq_one_letter_code
_entity_poly.pdbx_strand_id
1 'polypeptide(L)'
;MTLPAPITPLAALIRRHPDVEAQVLWASGDTWEVQDDQDEMMDGEEIPYYAEGLLMEGFGMEWLALGEGAQAEVLLLMVWEPGTTPPALPEAEDGWQVFGQGRIEAA
;
A
#
# COMPACT_ATOMS: atom_id res chain seq x y z
N MET A 1 6.78 20.66 -3.35
CA MET A 1 5.54 20.11 -2.76
C MET A 1 5.98 19.25 -1.59
N THR A 2 5.49 19.49 -0.37
CA THR A 2 5.80 18.65 0.79
C THR A 2 4.67 17.63 0.88
N LEU A 3 4.99 16.34 0.86
CA LEU A 3 3.99 15.27 1.01
C LEU A 3 3.23 15.44 2.33
N PRO A 4 1.93 15.10 2.39
CA PRO A 4 1.19 15.16 3.64
C PRO A 4 1.85 14.25 4.68
N ALA A 5 1.84 14.69 5.95
CA ALA A 5 2.56 14.02 7.04
C ALA A 5 2.29 12.49 7.14
N PRO A 6 1.06 12.00 6.93
CA PRO A 6 0.77 10.56 6.99
C PRO A 6 1.45 9.73 5.89
N ILE A 7 1.74 10.30 4.72
CA ILE A 7 2.39 9.61 3.59
C ILE A 7 3.92 9.54 3.76
N THR A 8 4.48 10.33 4.68
CA THR A 8 5.94 10.43 4.86
C THR A 8 6.64 9.09 5.10
N PRO A 9 6.13 8.16 5.94
CA PRO A 9 6.73 6.84 6.13
C PRO A 9 6.73 6.00 4.85
N LEU A 10 5.63 6.00 4.11
CA LEU A 10 5.51 5.27 2.84
C LEU A 10 6.49 5.79 1.80
N ALA A 11 6.57 7.12 1.64
CA ALA A 11 7.55 7.72 0.72
C ALA A 11 9.01 7.49 1.16
N ALA A 12 9.28 7.33 2.45
CA ALA A 12 10.62 6.98 2.94
C ALA A 12 10.97 5.51 2.63
N LEU A 13 10.00 4.61 2.72
CA LEU A 13 10.14 3.19 2.37
C LEU A 13 10.45 3.04 0.88
N ILE A 14 9.65 3.64 0.00
CA ILE A 14 9.86 3.58 -1.46
C ILE A 14 11.25 4.11 -1.83
N ARG A 15 11.69 5.23 -1.24
CA ARG A 15 13.04 5.77 -1.46
C ARG A 15 14.18 4.83 -1.04
N ARG A 16 13.93 3.90 -0.12
CA ARG A 16 14.91 2.88 0.32
C ARG A 16 14.89 1.63 -0.56
N HIS A 17 13.80 1.41 -1.27
CA HIS A 17 13.54 0.24 -2.12
C HIS A 17 13.13 0.73 -3.51
N PRO A 18 14.08 1.22 -4.33
CA PRO A 18 13.77 1.93 -5.57
C PRO A 18 13.09 1.07 -6.63
N ASP A 19 13.27 -0.25 -6.54
CA ASP A 19 12.68 -1.23 -7.46
C ASP A 19 11.38 -1.83 -6.92
N VAL A 20 10.79 -1.24 -5.85
CA VAL A 20 9.50 -1.71 -5.31
C VAL A 20 8.36 -1.29 -6.22
N GLU A 21 7.51 -2.24 -6.56
CA GLU A 21 6.27 -2.01 -7.31
C GLU A 21 5.07 -2.27 -6.39
N ALA A 22 3.96 -1.57 -6.63
CA ALA A 22 2.76 -1.71 -5.82
C ALA A 22 1.67 -2.53 -6.50
N GLN A 23 1.05 -3.41 -5.72
CA GLN A 23 -0.24 -4.01 -6.06
C GLN A 23 -1.33 -3.33 -5.25
N VAL A 24 -2.39 -2.90 -5.92
CA VAL A 24 -3.56 -2.32 -5.24
C VAL A 24 -4.57 -3.42 -4.96
N LEU A 25 -5.01 -3.49 -3.70
CA LEU A 25 -6.06 -4.39 -3.26
C LEU A 25 -7.21 -3.59 -2.63
N TRP A 26 -8.43 -3.90 -3.03
CA TRP A 26 -9.63 -3.31 -2.48
C TRP A 26 -10.28 -4.22 -1.46
N ALA A 27 -10.80 -3.64 -0.39
CA ALA A 27 -11.61 -4.35 0.58
C ALA A 27 -12.91 -4.82 -0.09
N SER A 28 -13.14 -6.13 -0.07
CA SER A 28 -14.36 -6.78 -0.55
C SER A 28 -14.86 -7.72 0.54
N GLY A 29 -15.81 -7.23 1.35
CA GLY A 29 -16.25 -7.92 2.56
C GLY A 29 -15.11 -8.12 3.56
N ASP A 30 -14.84 -9.38 3.91
CA ASP A 30 -13.78 -9.77 4.85
C ASP A 30 -12.46 -10.14 4.13
N THR A 31 -12.33 -9.85 2.84
CA THR A 31 -11.19 -10.22 2.00
C THR A 31 -10.63 -9.04 1.22
N TRP A 32 -9.38 -9.16 0.80
CA TRP A 32 -8.74 -8.25 -0.14
C TRP A 32 -8.84 -8.83 -1.55
N GLU A 33 -9.30 -8.02 -2.50
CA GLU A 33 -9.36 -8.38 -3.91
C GLU A 33 -8.42 -7.49 -4.72
N VAL A 34 -7.67 -8.09 -5.64
CA VAL A 34 -6.79 -7.33 -6.54
C VAL A 34 -7.66 -6.44 -7.42
N GLN A 35 -7.19 -5.23 -7.71
CA GLN A 35 -7.87 -4.35 -8.66
C GLN A 35 -7.86 -4.97 -10.08
N ASP A 36 -9.01 -5.53 -10.49
CA ASP A 36 -9.20 -6.30 -11.74
C ASP A 36 -8.78 -5.59 -13.04
N ASP A 37 -8.74 -4.26 -13.06
CA ASP A 37 -8.48 -3.47 -14.27
C ASP A 37 -6.99 -3.14 -14.49
N GLN A 38 -6.09 -3.56 -13.58
CA GLN A 38 -4.65 -3.29 -13.63
C GLN A 38 -3.87 -4.58 -13.38
N ASP A 39 -3.66 -5.39 -14.45
CA ASP A 39 -2.66 -6.47 -14.44
C ASP A 39 -1.21 -5.94 -14.28
N GLU A 40 -1.03 -4.62 -14.37
CA GLU A 40 0.26 -3.94 -14.27
C GLU A 40 0.45 -3.41 -12.85
N MET A 41 1.56 -3.82 -12.22
CA MET A 41 1.98 -3.28 -10.95
C MET A 41 2.31 -1.79 -11.10
N MET A 42 2.01 -1.00 -10.08
CA MET A 42 2.26 0.43 -10.09
C MET A 42 3.71 0.73 -9.74
N ASP A 43 4.36 1.58 -10.55
CA ASP A 43 5.75 1.98 -10.32
C ASP A 43 5.91 2.74 -9.01
N GLY A 44 7.07 2.57 -8.38
CA GLY A 44 7.43 3.23 -7.11
C GLY A 44 7.20 4.75 -7.11
N GLU A 45 7.38 5.41 -8.24
CA GLU A 45 7.19 6.86 -8.39
C GLU A 45 5.73 7.32 -8.39
N GLU A 46 4.80 6.45 -8.76
CA GLU A 46 3.36 6.76 -8.86
C GLU A 46 2.65 6.57 -7.51
N ILE A 47 3.15 5.66 -6.67
CA ILE A 47 2.55 5.28 -5.38
C ILE A 47 2.20 6.48 -4.49
N PRO A 48 3.09 7.47 -4.26
CA PRO A 48 2.76 8.58 -3.36
C PRO A 48 1.60 9.43 -3.87
N TYR A 49 1.47 9.58 -5.19
CA TYR A 49 0.40 10.36 -5.81
C TYR A 49 -0.93 9.61 -5.77
N TYR A 50 -0.90 8.30 -6.03
CA TYR A 50 -2.07 7.44 -5.91
C TYR A 50 -2.61 7.42 -4.47
N ALA A 51 -1.73 7.23 -3.49
CA ALA A 51 -2.08 7.25 -2.08
C ALA A 51 -2.64 8.62 -1.64
N GLU A 52 -2.03 9.73 -2.09
CA GLU A 52 -2.53 11.07 -1.81
C GLU A 52 -3.95 11.29 -2.37
N GLY A 53 -4.21 10.87 -3.61
CA GLY A 53 -5.53 10.97 -4.23
C GLY A 53 -6.62 10.24 -3.44
N LEU A 54 -6.38 8.98 -3.07
CA LEU A 54 -7.32 8.18 -2.29
C LEU A 54 -7.63 8.80 -0.93
N LEU A 55 -6.59 9.26 -0.22
CA LEU A 55 -6.77 9.90 1.08
C LEU A 55 -7.55 11.21 0.98
N MET A 56 -7.37 11.99 -0.10
CA MET A 56 -8.16 13.20 -0.36
C MET A 56 -9.63 12.90 -0.64
N GLU A 57 -9.93 11.73 -1.19
CA GLU A 57 -11.30 11.27 -1.45
C GLU A 57 -11.98 10.64 -0.22
N GLY A 58 -11.24 10.46 0.87
CA GLY A 58 -11.76 9.95 2.14
C GLY A 58 -11.55 8.44 2.37
N PHE A 59 -10.87 7.75 1.45
CA PHE A 59 -10.57 6.33 1.61
C PHE A 59 -9.52 6.12 2.70
N GLY A 60 -9.65 5.00 3.41
CA GLY A 60 -8.58 4.53 4.29
C GLY A 60 -7.59 3.67 3.52
N MET A 61 -6.34 3.65 3.97
CA MET A 61 -5.27 2.88 3.36
C MET A 61 -4.40 2.20 4.40
N GLU A 62 -3.99 0.97 4.09
CA GLU A 62 -2.92 0.27 4.77
C GLU A 62 -1.92 -0.21 3.74
N TRP A 63 -0.63 -0.13 4.07
CA TRP A 63 0.43 -0.55 3.18
C TRP A 63 1.33 -1.57 3.86
N LEU A 64 1.78 -2.56 3.10
CA LEU A 64 2.65 -3.64 3.54
C LEU A 64 3.72 -3.90 2.49
N ALA A 65 4.98 -3.69 2.83
CA ALA A 65 6.11 -4.00 1.95
C ALA A 65 6.69 -5.37 2.26
N LEU A 66 6.81 -6.17 1.22
CA LEU A 66 7.21 -7.56 1.22
C LEU A 66 8.37 -7.76 0.24
N GLY A 67 9.27 -8.69 0.53
CA GLY A 67 10.29 -9.13 -0.42
C GLY A 67 11.05 -10.38 0.04
N GLU A 68 11.82 -10.97 -0.87
CA GLU A 68 12.67 -12.11 -0.61
C GLU A 68 14.14 -11.64 -0.47
N GLY A 69 14.62 -11.57 0.77
CA GLY A 69 16.03 -11.28 1.06
C GLY A 69 16.27 -9.89 1.64
N ALA A 70 16.92 -8.99 0.89
CA ALA A 70 17.46 -7.75 1.44
C ALA A 70 16.69 -6.47 1.04
N GLN A 71 15.72 -6.57 0.13
CA GLN A 71 14.92 -5.45 -0.33
C GLN A 71 13.45 -5.84 -0.41
N ALA A 72 12.57 -4.84 -0.24
CA ALA A 72 11.17 -5.00 -0.62
C ALA A 72 11.06 -5.05 -2.14
N GLU A 73 10.27 -5.98 -2.63
CA GLU A 73 9.98 -6.21 -4.05
C GLU A 73 8.55 -5.78 -4.37
N VAL A 74 7.62 -6.07 -3.45
CA VAL A 74 6.20 -5.76 -3.60
C VAL A 74 5.72 -4.88 -2.46
N LEU A 75 4.92 -3.87 -2.79
CA LEU A 75 4.14 -3.08 -1.84
C LEU A 75 2.65 -3.37 -2.05
N LEU A 76 2.00 -3.99 -1.08
CA LEU A 76 0.54 -4.12 -1.10
C LEU A 76 -0.07 -2.82 -0.60
N LEU A 77 -0.86 -2.16 -1.44
CA LEU A 77 -1.68 -0.99 -1.10
C LEU A 77 -3.12 -1.43 -0.92
N MET A 78 -3.53 -1.59 0.33
CA MET A 78 -4.85 -2.10 0.72
C MET A 78 -5.78 -0.94 1.05
N VAL A 79 -6.89 -0.83 0.32
CA VAL A 79 -7.77 0.35 0.32
C VAL A 79 -9.19 -0.04 0.72
N TRP A 80 -9.83 0.77 1.57
CA TRP A 80 -11.23 0.56 1.98
C TRP A 80 -12.04 1.85 1.96
N GLU A 81 -13.35 1.70 1.81
CA GLU A 81 -14.29 2.81 1.76
C GLU A 81 -14.39 3.56 3.10
N PRO A 82 -14.65 4.88 3.08
CA PRO A 82 -14.85 5.67 4.29
C PRO A 82 -15.93 5.08 5.20
N GLY A 83 -15.63 4.98 6.50
CA GLY A 83 -16.57 4.47 7.50
C GLY A 83 -16.76 2.95 7.51
N THR A 84 -16.01 2.21 6.70
CA THR A 84 -15.95 0.75 6.75
C THR A 84 -14.79 0.27 7.62
N THR A 85 -14.83 -0.99 8.05
CA THR A 85 -13.71 -1.64 8.73
C THR A 85 -12.95 -2.47 7.70
N PRO A 86 -11.64 -2.27 7.53
CA PRO A 86 -10.87 -3.06 6.59
C PRO A 86 -10.76 -4.53 7.02
N PRO A 87 -10.60 -5.46 6.06
CA PRO A 87 -10.16 -6.82 6.35
C PRO A 87 -8.86 -6.87 7.16
N ALA A 88 -8.57 -8.02 7.75
CA ALA A 88 -7.28 -8.24 8.39
C ALA A 88 -6.14 -8.17 7.36
N LEU A 89 -4.96 -7.70 7.79
CA LEU A 89 -3.77 -7.74 6.95
C LEU A 89 -3.45 -9.18 6.52
N PRO A 90 -2.99 -9.39 5.28
CA PRO A 90 -2.40 -10.66 4.89
C PRO A 90 -1.12 -10.91 5.69
N GLU A 91 -0.88 -12.17 6.03
CA GLU A 91 0.41 -12.60 6.58
C GLU A 91 1.43 -12.75 5.44
N ALA A 92 2.70 -12.49 5.73
CA ALA A 92 3.76 -12.79 4.77
C ALA A 92 3.84 -14.30 4.53
N GLU A 93 3.93 -14.70 3.26
CA GLU A 93 4.10 -16.11 2.89
C GLU A 93 5.48 -16.64 3.31
N ASP A 94 5.62 -17.97 3.36
CA ASP A 94 6.89 -18.62 3.71
C ASP A 94 8.02 -18.15 2.78
N GLY A 95 9.09 -17.60 3.37
CA GLY A 95 10.25 -17.07 2.63
C GLY A 95 10.20 -15.56 2.38
N TRP A 96 9.02 -14.94 2.50
CA TRP A 96 8.84 -13.50 2.38
C TRP A 96 9.04 -12.79 3.72
N GLN A 97 9.56 -11.56 3.67
CA GLN A 97 9.83 -10.74 4.85
C GLN A 97 9.10 -9.42 4.78
N VAL A 98 8.62 -8.92 5.92
CA VAL A 98 8.02 -7.60 6.04
C VAL A 98 9.12 -6.55 6.23
N PHE A 99 9.25 -5.65 5.27
CA PHE A 99 10.20 -4.52 5.33
C PHE A 99 9.61 -3.29 5.99
N GLY A 100 8.29 -3.17 5.98
CA GLY A 100 7.56 -2.10 6.64
C GLY A 100 6.07 -2.26 6.45
N GLN A 101 5.32 -1.65 7.36
CA GLN A 101 3.88 -1.52 7.24
C GLN A 101 3.41 -0.22 7.86
N GLY A 102 2.22 0.23 7.48
CA GLY A 102 1.59 1.37 8.12
C GLY A 102 0.15 1.55 7.69
N ARG A 103 -0.63 2.14 8.59
CA ARG A 103 -2.03 2.49 8.36
C ARG A 103 -2.17 4.00 8.28
N ILE A 104 -2.93 4.46 7.30
CA ILE A 104 -3.27 5.86 7.09
C ILE A 104 -4.79 5.95 6.97
N GLU A 105 -5.41 6.61 7.94
CA GLU A 105 -6.83 6.95 7.87
C GLU A 105 -6.99 8.28 7.14
N ALA A 106 -8.06 8.42 6.36
CA ALA A 106 -8.48 9.74 5.90
C ALA A 106 -8.88 10.62 7.11
N ALA A 107 -8.62 11.92 6.97
CA ALA A 107 -8.86 12.91 8.03
C ALA A 107 -10.34 13.30 8.17
#